data_AF-A0A967K024-F1
#
_entry.id   AF-A0A967K024-F1
#
_cell.length_a   1.000
_cell.length_b   1.000
_cell.length_c   1.000
_cell.angle_alpha   90.00
_cell.angle_beta   90.00
_cell.angle_gamma   90.00
#
_symmetry.space_group_name_H-M   'P 1'
#
loop_
_entity.id
_entity.type
_entity.pdbx_description
1 polymer ?
#
loop_
_entity_poly.entity_id
_entity_poly.type
_entity_poly.pdbx_seq_one_letter_code
_entity_poly.pdbx_strand_id
1 'polypeptide(L)'
;MQAATKGDDPPSIEAEALLAKVRDIVFELHPHMRDRVHVTLDSALDRDLGLDSLARVELLVRIERSFGTSLSEETLASVDTPRDLLRALAAGNGVARSAVVVDVDTAEPVAIPAPTEARTLVEALDWHVRRNPERTHVHLYDESGGIRDIHYRDLL
;
A
#
# COMPACT_ATOMS: atom_id res chain seq x y z
N MET A 1 4.31 2.27 -53.05
CA MET A 1 4.24 3.54 -52.30
C MET A 1 2.99 3.49 -51.44
N GLN A 2 3.18 3.66 -50.13
CA GLN A 2 2.20 3.83 -49.04
C GLN A 2 1.40 2.62 -48.54
N ALA A 3 1.81 2.21 -47.33
CA ALA A 3 1.11 1.37 -46.38
C ALA A 3 -0.03 2.15 -45.73
N ALA A 4 -1.19 1.50 -45.58
CA ALA A 4 -2.29 1.99 -44.75
C ALA A 4 -2.05 1.57 -43.30
N THR A 5 -2.18 2.56 -42.42
CA THR A 5 -1.94 2.60 -40.98
C THR A 5 -2.82 1.62 -40.22
N LYS A 6 -2.20 0.62 -39.55
CA LYS A 6 -2.82 -0.20 -38.51
C LYS A 6 -2.80 0.62 -37.21
N GLY A 7 -3.96 0.71 -36.55
CA GLY A 7 -4.25 1.63 -35.47
C GLY A 7 -3.27 1.59 -34.30
N ASP A 8 -3.08 2.77 -33.71
CA ASP A 8 -2.41 2.99 -32.44
C ASP A 8 -3.14 2.20 -31.34
N ASP A 9 -2.56 1.07 -30.94
CA ASP A 9 -2.77 0.54 -29.59
C ASP A 9 -2.06 1.49 -28.60
N PRO A 10 -2.69 1.88 -27.47
CA PRO A 10 -1.98 2.56 -26.39
C PRO A 10 -0.84 1.66 -25.88
N PRO A 11 0.23 2.23 -25.28
CA PRO A 11 1.50 1.55 -25.14
C PRO A 11 1.35 0.27 -24.30
N SER A 12 1.58 -0.89 -24.91
CA SER A 12 1.57 -2.22 -24.27
C SER A 12 2.57 -2.42 -23.11
N ILE A 13 3.22 -1.35 -22.64
CA ILE A 13 4.24 -1.36 -21.58
C ILE A 13 3.66 -1.18 -20.18
N GLU A 14 2.41 -0.75 -20.00
CA GLU A 14 1.81 -0.64 -18.66
C GLU A 14 1.12 -1.91 -18.18
N ALA A 15 0.44 -2.64 -19.08
CA ALA A 15 -0.31 -3.85 -18.71
C ALA A 15 0.60 -5.01 -18.30
N GLU A 16 1.65 -5.29 -19.07
CA GLU A 16 2.57 -6.40 -18.77
C GLU A 16 3.41 -6.09 -17.52
N ALA A 17 3.85 -4.83 -17.37
CA ALA A 17 4.57 -4.38 -16.18
C ALA A 17 3.69 -4.45 -14.92
N LEU A 18 2.42 -4.04 -15.02
CA LEU A 18 1.46 -4.16 -13.92
C LEU A 18 1.21 -5.62 -13.57
N LEU A 19 0.95 -6.48 -14.57
CA LEU A 19 0.72 -7.91 -14.33
C LEU A 19 1.94 -8.58 -13.72
N ALA A 20 3.14 -8.27 -14.20
CA ALA A 20 4.38 -8.77 -13.59
C ALA A 20 4.48 -8.34 -12.13
N LYS A 21 4.18 -7.07 -11.83
CA LYS A 21 4.27 -6.56 -10.45
C LYS A 21 3.21 -7.15 -9.53
N VAL A 22 1.96 -7.27 -10.00
CA VAL A 22 0.88 -7.93 -9.25
C VAL A 22 1.27 -9.37 -8.96
N ARG A 23 1.80 -10.09 -9.96
CA ARG A 23 2.26 -11.47 -9.81
C ARG A 23 3.38 -11.60 -8.76
N ASP A 24 4.39 -10.73 -8.82
CA ASP A 24 5.48 -10.73 -7.84
C ASP A 24 4.94 -10.56 -6.42
N ILE A 25 4.05 -9.59 -6.21
CA ILE A 25 3.50 -9.29 -4.89
C ILE A 25 2.60 -10.43 -4.39
N VAL A 26 1.69 -10.94 -5.24
CA VAL A 26 0.82 -12.08 -4.89
C VAL A 26 1.66 -13.30 -4.50
N PHE A 27 2.76 -13.55 -5.20
CA PHE A 27 3.63 -14.69 -4.93
C PHE A 27 4.60 -14.50 -3.76
N GLU A 28 4.84 -13.26 -3.35
CA GLU A 28 5.52 -12.92 -2.09
C GLU A 28 4.60 -13.12 -0.90
N LEU A 29 3.35 -12.64 -1.00
CA LEU A 29 2.32 -12.76 0.05
C LEU A 29 1.80 -14.20 0.19
N HIS A 30 1.66 -14.92 -0.93
CA HIS A 30 1.14 -16.28 -0.98
C HIS A 30 2.05 -17.23 -1.78
N PRO A 31 3.19 -17.67 -1.23
CA PRO A 31 4.16 -18.51 -1.95
C PRO A 31 3.57 -19.82 -2.48
N HIS A 32 2.56 -20.38 -1.80
CA HIS A 32 1.87 -21.61 -2.16
C HIS A 32 0.93 -21.47 -3.37
N MET A 33 0.64 -20.25 -3.83
CA MET A 33 -0.20 -19.99 -4.99
C MET A 33 0.60 -19.93 -6.31
N ARG A 34 1.94 -19.89 -6.26
CA ARG A 34 2.83 -19.74 -7.45
C ARG A 34 2.51 -20.70 -8.59
N ASP A 35 2.27 -21.97 -8.25
CA ASP A 35 2.04 -23.03 -9.25
C ASP A 35 0.55 -23.26 -9.54
N ARG A 36 -0.35 -22.54 -8.86
CA ARG A 36 -1.80 -22.81 -8.85
C ARG A 36 -2.64 -21.70 -9.47
N VAL A 37 -2.13 -20.47 -9.49
CA VAL A 37 -2.88 -19.28 -9.91
C VAL A 37 -2.18 -18.60 -11.07
N HIS A 38 -2.95 -18.30 -12.12
CA HIS A 38 -2.50 -17.50 -13.23
C HIS A 38 -3.07 -16.08 -13.11
N VAL A 39 -2.19 -15.09 -12.90
CA VAL A 39 -2.58 -13.69 -12.79
C VAL A 39 -2.85 -13.12 -14.18
N THR A 40 -4.09 -12.72 -14.42
CA THR A 40 -4.54 -12.06 -15.66
C THR A 40 -5.17 -10.70 -15.35
N LEU A 41 -5.45 -9.90 -16.39
CA LEU A 41 -6.12 -8.61 -16.21
C LEU A 41 -7.53 -8.72 -15.63
N ASP A 42 -8.19 -9.86 -15.82
CA ASP A 42 -9.57 -10.09 -15.39
C ASP A 42 -9.66 -10.89 -14.09
N SER A 43 -8.53 -11.29 -13.51
CA SER A 43 -8.51 -12.03 -12.25
C SER A 43 -9.05 -11.17 -11.12
N ALA A 44 -10.10 -11.64 -10.45
CA ALA A 44 -10.63 -11.00 -9.25
C ALA A 44 -9.58 -11.06 -8.13
N LEU A 45 -9.21 -9.90 -7.59
CA LEU A 45 -8.17 -9.79 -6.56
C LEU A 45 -8.48 -10.66 -5.33
N ASP A 46 -9.75 -10.74 -4.95
CA ASP A 46 -10.20 -11.53 -3.80
C ASP A 46 -10.35 -13.02 -4.14
N ARG A 47 -11.22 -13.36 -5.09
CA ARG A 47 -11.67 -14.73 -5.34
C ARG A 47 -10.64 -15.55 -6.11
N ASP A 48 -9.98 -14.94 -7.09
CA ASP A 48 -9.06 -15.65 -7.97
C ASP A 48 -7.62 -15.60 -7.46
N LEU A 49 -7.22 -14.47 -6.85
CA LEU A 49 -5.87 -14.29 -6.31
C LEU A 49 -5.78 -14.55 -4.80
N GLY A 50 -6.91 -14.71 -4.11
CA GLY A 50 -6.96 -15.05 -2.69
C GLY A 50 -6.55 -13.91 -1.76
N LEU A 51 -6.59 -12.65 -2.22
CA LEU A 51 -6.19 -11.51 -1.41
C LEU A 51 -7.31 -11.14 -0.43
N ASP A 52 -7.00 -11.20 0.85
CA ASP A 52 -7.85 -10.62 1.89
C ASP A 52 -7.78 -9.09 1.87
N SER A 53 -8.55 -8.44 2.75
CA SER A 53 -8.62 -6.98 2.82
C SER A 53 -7.25 -6.32 3.06
N LEU A 54 -6.37 -6.93 3.87
CA LEU A 54 -5.06 -6.37 4.17
C LEU A 54 -4.07 -6.61 3.02
N ALA A 55 -4.06 -7.81 2.46
CA ALA A 55 -3.24 -8.17 1.31
C ALA A 55 -3.59 -7.34 0.07
N ARG A 56 -4.89 -7.02 -0.11
CA ARG A 56 -5.36 -6.11 -1.15
C ARG A 56 -4.83 -4.69 -0.92
N VAL A 57 -4.91 -4.16 0.30
CA VAL A 57 -4.35 -2.83 0.62
C VAL A 57 -2.84 -2.78 0.38
N GLU A 58 -2.08 -3.78 0.84
CA GLU A 58 -0.63 -3.86 0.62
C GLU A 58 -0.28 -3.94 -0.87
N LEU A 59 -1.02 -4.75 -1.65
CA LEU A 59 -0.87 -4.81 -3.11
C LEU A 59 -1.00 -3.42 -3.71
N LEU A 60 -2.10 -2.72 -3.41
CA LEU A 60 -2.41 -1.41 -3.95
C LEU A 60 -1.31 -0.38 -3.61
N VAL A 61 -0.88 -0.30 -2.35
CA VAL A 61 0.19 0.61 -1.90
C VAL A 61 1.51 0.32 -2.62
N ARG A 62 1.87 -0.95 -2.81
CA ARG A 62 3.10 -1.33 -3.52
C ARG A 62 3.01 -1.04 -5.01
N ILE A 63 1.85 -1.21 -5.65
CA ILE A 63 1.62 -0.80 -7.03
C ILE A 63 1.81 0.71 -7.17
N GLU A 64 1.12 1.50 -6.36
CA GLU A 64 1.26 2.97 -6.37
C GLU A 64 2.71 3.44 -6.26
N ARG A 65 3.48 2.87 -5.31
CA ARG A 65 4.91 3.17 -5.15
C ARG A 65 5.73 2.79 -6.38
N SER A 66 5.41 1.66 -7.01
CA SER A 66 6.16 1.15 -8.18
C SER A 66 5.91 1.98 -9.43
N PHE A 67 4.71 2.55 -9.55
CA PHE A 67 4.31 3.39 -10.68
C PHE A 67 4.37 4.89 -10.38
N GLY A 68 4.84 5.29 -9.18
CA GLY A 68 5.05 6.70 -8.82
C GLY A 68 3.76 7.51 -8.73
N THR A 69 2.64 6.88 -8.40
CA THR A 69 1.31 7.48 -8.42
C THR A 69 0.65 7.41 -7.03
N SER A 70 -0.40 8.19 -6.81
CA SER A 70 -1.25 8.12 -5.62
C SER A 70 -2.71 8.17 -6.06
N LEU A 71 -3.42 7.04 -5.98
CA LEU A 71 -4.83 6.92 -6.33
C LEU A 71 -5.69 7.31 -5.12
N SER A 72 -6.78 8.04 -5.34
CA SER A 72 -7.73 8.38 -4.27
C SER A 72 -8.33 7.13 -3.61
N GLU A 73 -8.66 7.20 -2.32
CA GLU A 73 -9.39 6.13 -1.60
C GLU A 73 -10.63 5.59 -2.33
N GLU A 74 -11.45 6.45 -2.95
CA GLU A 74 -12.64 6.03 -3.71
C GLU A 74 -12.28 5.12 -4.89
N THR A 75 -11.25 5.51 -5.65
CA THR A 75 -10.71 4.70 -6.74
C THR A 75 -10.21 3.35 -6.21
N LEU A 76 -9.43 3.34 -5.13
CA LEU A 76 -8.89 2.11 -4.52
C LEU A 76 -10.01 1.17 -4.05
N ALA A 77 -11.08 1.71 -3.48
CA ALA A 77 -12.24 0.93 -3.04
C ALA A 77 -12.99 0.26 -4.21
N SER A 78 -12.90 0.84 -5.42
CA SER A 78 -13.57 0.32 -6.63
C SER A 78 -12.75 -0.70 -7.43
N VAL A 79 -11.48 -0.91 -7.09
CA VAL A 79 -10.55 -1.74 -7.88
C VAL A 79 -10.71 -3.22 -7.57
N ASP A 80 -11.40 -3.97 -8.41
CA ASP A 80 -11.64 -5.41 -8.18
C ASP A 80 -10.72 -6.32 -9.02
N THR A 81 -10.12 -5.78 -10.10
CA THR A 81 -9.24 -6.52 -11.01
C THR A 81 -7.99 -5.72 -11.38
N PRO A 82 -6.90 -6.36 -11.86
CA PRO A 82 -5.75 -5.66 -12.42
C PRO A 82 -6.10 -4.78 -13.64
N ARG A 83 -7.18 -5.06 -14.38
CA ARG A 83 -7.67 -4.15 -15.42
C ARG A 83 -8.20 -2.85 -14.84
N ASP A 84 -8.88 -2.90 -13.70
CA ASP A 84 -9.38 -1.69 -13.04
C ASP A 84 -8.23 -0.83 -12.54
N LEU A 85 -7.17 -1.47 -12.00
CA LEU A 85 -5.90 -0.80 -11.71
C LEU A 85 -5.31 -0.13 -12.94
N LEU A 86 -5.17 -0.86 -14.04
CA LEU A 86 -4.61 -0.32 -15.27
C LEU A 86 -5.38 0.91 -15.76
N ARG A 87 -6.72 0.87 -15.69
CA ARG A 87 -7.59 2.01 -16.04
C ARG A 87 -7.41 3.18 -15.08
N ALA A 88 -7.33 2.93 -13.78
CA ALA A 88 -7.10 3.95 -12.77
C ALA A 88 -5.75 4.66 -12.97
N LEU A 89 -4.71 3.89 -13.29
CA LEU A 89 -3.37 4.40 -13.61
C LEU A 89 -3.38 5.24 -14.90
N ALA A 90 -4.01 4.73 -15.96
CA ALA A 90 -4.06 5.41 -17.27
C ALA A 90 -4.93 6.68 -17.28
N ALA A 91 -5.97 6.73 -16.45
CA ALA A 91 -6.87 7.89 -16.37
C ALA A 91 -6.20 9.12 -15.73
N GLY A 92 -4.98 9.01 -15.19
CA GLY A 92 -4.35 10.11 -14.47
C GLY A 92 -5.11 10.48 -13.19
N ASN A 93 -5.98 9.58 -12.69
CA ASN A 93 -6.68 9.73 -11.42
C ASN A 93 -5.72 9.65 -10.22
N GLY A 94 -4.43 9.42 -10.48
CA GLY A 94 -3.40 9.52 -9.48
C GLY A 94 -2.59 10.79 -9.60
N VAL A 95 -2.41 11.48 -8.48
CA VAL A 95 -1.46 12.60 -8.40
C VAL A 95 -0.06 12.00 -8.42
N ALA A 96 0.86 12.62 -9.17
CA ALA A 96 2.27 12.20 -9.15
C ALA A 96 2.75 12.18 -7.70
N ARG A 97 3.14 10.99 -7.22
CA ARG A 97 3.58 10.83 -5.84
C ARG A 97 4.95 11.50 -5.74
N SER A 98 4.98 12.74 -5.26
CA SER A 98 6.23 13.35 -4.83
C SER A 98 6.79 12.40 -3.78
N ALA A 99 7.98 11.85 -4.03
CA ALA A 99 8.64 10.99 -3.06
C ALA A 99 8.89 11.84 -1.82
N VAL A 100 7.99 11.75 -0.83
CA VAL A 100 8.19 12.35 0.47
C VAL A 100 9.34 11.55 1.06
N VAL A 101 10.55 12.11 0.96
CA VAL A 101 11.68 11.68 1.76
C VAL A 101 11.26 11.99 3.18
N VAL A 102 10.75 10.96 3.86
CA VAL A 102 10.38 11.06 5.27
C VAL A 102 11.69 11.25 6.01
N ASP A 103 11.99 12.49 6.36
CA ASP A 103 12.94 12.77 7.42
C ASP A 103 12.25 12.29 8.69
N VAL A 104 12.44 11.00 9.01
CA VAL A 104 12.09 10.49 10.32
C VAL A 104 13.00 11.27 11.23
N ASP A 105 12.47 12.30 11.90
CA ASP A 105 13.20 13.05 12.90
C ASP A 105 13.66 12.03 13.93
N THR A 106 14.90 11.54 13.77
CA THR A 106 15.56 10.64 14.68
C THR A 106 15.97 11.50 15.87
N ALA A 107 14.97 12.03 16.58
CA ALA A 107 15.15 12.55 17.91
C ALA A 107 15.89 11.46 18.70
N GLU A 108 16.96 11.85 19.38
CA GLU A 108 17.77 10.92 20.16
C GLU A 108 16.85 10.03 21.01
N PRO A 109 17.02 8.69 20.97
CA PRO A 109 16.13 7.80 21.67
C PRO A 109 16.18 8.12 23.17
N VAL A 110 15.15 8.80 23.66
CA VAL A 110 14.95 8.98 25.10
C VAL A 110 14.76 7.58 25.66
N ALA A 111 15.75 7.09 26.40
CA ALA A 111 15.73 5.79 27.02
C ALA A 111 14.64 5.75 28.10
N ILE A 112 13.44 5.30 27.72
CA ILE A 112 12.36 5.02 28.66
C ILE A 112 12.48 3.59 29.19
N PRO A 113 12.11 3.37 30.46
CA PRO A 113 12.02 2.03 31.01
C PRO A 113 11.08 1.17 30.15
N ALA A 114 11.45 -0.09 29.91
CA ALA A 114 10.55 -1.02 29.25
C ALA A 114 9.46 -1.48 30.23
N PRO A 115 8.23 -1.76 29.76
CA PRO A 115 7.17 -2.35 30.58
C PRO A 115 7.44 -3.84 30.85
N THR A 116 8.49 -4.15 31.62
CA THR A 116 8.96 -5.54 31.86
C THR A 116 7.96 -6.43 32.58
N GLU A 117 6.99 -5.84 33.27
CA GLU A 117 5.94 -6.55 34.00
C GLU A 117 4.67 -6.80 33.14
N ALA A 118 4.56 -6.16 31.99
CA ALA A 118 3.40 -6.33 31.11
C ALA A 118 3.41 -7.74 30.50
N ARG A 119 2.32 -8.48 30.68
CA ARG A 119 2.11 -9.83 30.16
C ARG A 119 1.34 -9.85 28.86
N THR A 120 0.74 -8.72 28.48
CA THR A 120 0.01 -8.53 27.23
C THR A 120 0.40 -7.23 26.56
N LEU A 121 0.15 -7.14 25.25
CA LEU A 121 0.34 -5.90 24.49
C LEU A 121 -0.51 -4.76 25.07
N VAL A 122 -1.75 -5.07 25.48
CA VAL A 122 -2.66 -4.09 26.09
C VAL A 122 -2.08 -3.55 27.40
N GLU A 123 -1.55 -4.42 28.29
CA GLU A 123 -0.89 -4.00 29.52
C GLU A 123 0.36 -3.11 29.26
N ALA A 124 1.10 -3.40 28.19
CA ALA A 124 2.24 -2.58 27.78
C ALA A 124 1.81 -1.20 27.27
N LEU A 125 0.72 -1.14 26.48
CA LEU A 125 0.14 0.13 26.02
C LEU A 125 -0.40 0.95 27.21
N ASP A 126 -1.14 0.34 28.13
CA ASP A 126 -1.62 0.97 29.38
C ASP A 126 -0.46 1.51 30.24
N TRP A 127 0.65 0.78 30.29
CA TRP A 127 1.85 1.22 30.98
C TRP A 127 2.41 2.51 30.35
N HIS A 128 2.42 2.61 29.02
CA HIS A 128 2.87 3.81 28.30
C HIS A 128 1.86 4.95 28.40
N VAL A 129 0.55 4.70 28.32
CA VAL A 129 -0.49 5.74 28.52
C VAL A 129 -0.32 6.43 29.87
N ARG A 130 -0.09 5.66 30.94
CA ARG A 130 0.06 6.21 32.30
C ARG A 130 1.35 7.00 32.50
N ARG A 131 2.42 6.69 31.76
CA ARG A 131 3.77 7.26 32.01
C ARG A 131 4.22 8.27 30.96
N ASN A 132 3.79 8.09 29.72
CA ASN A 132 4.21 8.85 28.55
C ASN A 132 3.03 9.11 27.60
N PRO A 133 1.91 9.70 28.08
CA PRO A 133 0.68 9.84 27.30
C PRO A 133 0.88 10.65 26.02
N GLU A 134 1.71 11.70 26.06
CA GLU A 134 1.99 12.61 24.94
C GLU A 134 3.06 12.08 23.97
N ARG A 135 3.68 10.93 24.25
CA ARG A 135 4.71 10.41 23.37
C ARG A 135 4.06 9.87 22.10
N THR A 136 4.52 10.35 20.94
CA THR A 136 4.10 9.83 19.64
C THR A 136 4.48 8.35 19.51
N HIS A 137 3.48 7.52 19.20
CA HIS A 137 3.63 6.10 18.93
C HIS A 137 3.57 5.78 17.44
N VAL A 138 2.72 6.49 16.69
CA VAL A 138 2.52 6.29 15.24
C VAL A 138 2.51 7.65 14.54
N HIS A 139 3.24 7.76 13.43
CA HIS A 139 3.08 8.84 12.47
C HIS A 139 2.15 8.35 11.35
N LEU A 140 0.96 8.93 11.24
CA LEU A 140 0.01 8.62 10.18
C LEU A 140 0.17 9.64 9.05
N TYR A 141 0.43 9.15 7.84
CA TYR A 141 0.61 9.99 6.66
C TYR A 141 -0.69 10.05 5.86
N ASP A 142 -1.10 11.25 5.48
CA ASP A 142 -2.20 11.45 4.55
C ASP A 142 -1.74 11.52 3.08
N GLU A 143 -2.69 11.55 2.15
CA GLU A 143 -2.45 11.57 0.70
C GLU A 143 -1.74 12.86 0.23
N SER A 144 -1.79 13.94 1.01
CA SER A 144 -1.11 15.22 0.72
C SER A 144 0.31 15.29 1.29
N GLY A 145 0.75 14.26 2.01
CA GLY A 145 2.02 14.23 2.72
C GLY A 145 1.98 14.91 4.10
N GLY A 146 0.79 15.23 4.60
CA GLY A 146 0.60 15.67 5.98
C GLY A 146 0.86 14.52 6.96
N ILE A 147 1.47 14.86 8.10
CA ILE A 147 1.76 13.91 9.18
C ILE A 147 0.82 14.20 10.34
N ARG A 148 0.07 13.18 10.75
CA ARG A 148 -0.71 13.19 11.99
C ARG A 148 -0.08 12.25 13.00
N ASP A 149 0.34 12.82 14.11
CA ASP A 149 0.89 12.06 15.22
C ASP A 149 -0.24 11.41 16.04
N ILE A 150 -0.07 10.13 16.34
CA ILE A 150 -0.91 9.38 17.27
C ILE A 150 -0.07 9.17 18.52
N HIS A 151 -0.48 9.76 19.63
CA HIS A 151 0.17 9.64 20.92
C HIS A 151 -0.33 8.40 21.66
N TYR A 152 0.40 7.92 22.67
CA TYR A 152 -0.05 6.76 23.44
C TYR A 152 -1.46 6.92 24.02
N ARG A 153 -1.80 8.13 24.48
CA ARG A 153 -3.15 8.42 25.03
C ARG A 153 -4.30 8.21 24.03
N ASP A 154 -4.00 8.14 22.74
CA ASP A 154 -5.00 8.03 21.67
C ASP A 154 -5.26 6.55 21.28
N LEU A 155 -4.54 5.59 21.89
CA LEU A 155 -4.58 4.16 21.52
C LEU A 155 -5.56 3.30 22.34
N LEU A 156 -6.14 3.85 23.40
CA LEU A 156 -7.04 3.17 24.36
C LEU A 156 -8.23 4.07 24.70
#